data_AF-A0A962QHD9-F1
#
_entry.id   AF-A0A962QHD9-F1
#
_cell.length_a   1.000
_cell.length_b   1.000
_cell.length_c   1.000
_cell.angle_alpha   90.00
_cell.angle_beta   90.00
_cell.angle_gamma   90.00
#
_symmetry.space_group_name_H-M   'P 1'
#
loop_
_entity.id
_entity.type
_entity.pdbx_description
1 polymer ?
#
loop_
_entity_poly.entity_id
_entity_poly.type
_entity_poly.pdbx_seq_one_letter_code
_entity_poly.pdbx_strand_id
1 'polypeptide(L)'
;NSRNKELAYLYIQWVNSEEISLQRVQLPYSLRDPFRASHFESAEYRSRWENADEYLDVLRQGAQIGMLDLSIRNTFQYEEALARAMQRLMAGEDPQEVMNEAAANWDKVTRRTGVDKQRAAYEEWAAKPNAYPQ
;
A
#
# COMPACT_ATOMS: atom_id res chain seq x y z
N ASN A 1 -1.41 20.03 -12.02
CA ASN A 1 -1.80 21.35 -12.58
C ASN A 1 -3.33 21.54 -12.65
N SER A 2 -4.08 21.22 -11.59
CA SER A 2 -5.53 21.49 -11.54
C SER A 2 -5.81 22.99 -11.42
N ARG A 3 -6.93 23.46 -11.99
CA ARG A 3 -7.45 24.83 -11.85
C ARG A 3 -8.33 25.02 -10.61
N ASN A 4 -8.70 23.94 -9.92
CA ASN A 4 -9.63 23.95 -8.78
C ASN A 4 -8.96 23.36 -7.53
N LYS A 5 -7.77 23.85 -7.16
CA LYS A 5 -6.96 23.21 -6.12
C LYS A 5 -7.60 23.32 -4.74
N GLU A 6 -8.18 24.48 -4.43
CA GLU A 6 -8.85 24.77 -3.17
C GLU A 6 -10.11 23.93 -3.02
N LEU A 7 -10.92 23.83 -4.08
CA LEU A 7 -12.11 22.96 -4.09
C LEU A 7 -11.73 21.47 -3.96
N ALA A 8 -10.67 21.03 -4.65
CA ALA A 8 -10.17 19.67 -4.50
C ALA A 8 -9.72 19.40 -3.06
N TYR A 9 -9.03 20.35 -2.43
CA TYR A 9 -8.61 20.26 -1.04
C TYR A 9 -9.80 20.18 -0.07
N LEU A 10 -10.80 21.05 -0.23
CA LEU A 10 -12.03 21.02 0.59
C LEU A 10 -12.82 19.73 0.41
N TYR A 11 -12.95 19.24 -0.82
CA TYR A 11 -13.60 17.96 -1.09
C TYR A 11 -12.85 16.80 -0.45
N ILE A 12 -11.51 16.78 -0.53
CA ILE A 12 -10.68 15.76 0.12
C ILE A 12 -10.87 15.79 1.64
N GLN A 13 -10.95 16.97 2.25
CA GLN A 13 -11.26 17.09 3.68
C GLN A 13 -12.64 16.54 4.02
N TRP A 14 -13.67 16.95 3.26
CA TRP A 14 -15.03 16.50 3.49
C TRP A 14 -15.19 14.99 3.30
N VAL A 15 -14.67 14.41 2.21
CA VAL A 15 -14.83 12.98 1.90
C VAL A 15 -14.04 12.08 2.86
N ASN A 16 -13.05 12.64 3.56
CA ASN A 16 -12.27 11.96 4.60
C ASN A 16 -12.63 12.44 6.02
N SER A 17 -13.67 13.27 6.19
CA SER A 17 -14.16 13.62 7.52
C SER A 17 -14.65 12.37 8.23
N GLU A 18 -14.57 12.35 9.56
CA GLU A 18 -14.94 11.17 10.36
C GLU A 18 -16.33 10.62 10.00
N GLU A 19 -17.33 11.51 9.92
CA GLU A 19 -18.71 11.14 9.58
C GLU A 19 -18.82 10.55 8.17
N ILE A 20 -18.32 11.27 7.15
CA ILE A 20 -18.50 10.87 5.75
C ILE A 20 -17.65 9.64 5.44
N SER A 21 -16.44 9.55 5.97
CA SER A 21 -15.60 8.38 5.75
C SER A 21 -16.18 7.13 6.42
N LEU A 22 -16.78 7.26 7.61
CA LEU A 22 -17.45 6.16 8.30
C LEU A 22 -18.68 5.66 7.53
N GLN A 23 -19.47 6.56 6.93
CA GLN A 23 -20.58 6.13 6.08
C GLN A 23 -20.08 5.36 4.85
N ARG A 24 -18.99 5.82 4.24
CA ARG A 24 -18.47 5.25 2.99
C ARG A 24 -17.78 3.90 3.16
N VAL A 25 -16.94 3.74 4.20
CA VAL A 25 -16.22 2.49 4.49
C VAL A 25 -17.18 1.31 4.72
N GLN A 26 -18.38 1.58 5.24
CA GLN A 26 -19.40 0.56 5.47
C GLN A 26 -20.10 0.07 4.19
N LEU A 27 -19.94 0.75 3.06
CA LEU A 27 -20.63 0.38 1.82
C LEU A 27 -19.91 -0.81 1.16
N PRO A 28 -20.64 -1.90 0.83
CA PRO A 28 -20.03 -3.13 0.31
C PRO A 28 -19.40 -2.98 -1.09
N TYR A 29 -19.67 -1.86 -1.76
CA TYR A 29 -19.17 -1.55 -3.10
C TYR A 29 -18.17 -0.38 -3.12
N SER A 30 -17.82 0.19 -1.96
CA SER A 30 -16.85 1.30 -1.92
C SER A 30 -15.40 0.84 -2.11
N LEU A 31 -15.11 -0.45 -1.86
CA LEU A 31 -13.77 -1.03 -1.85
C LEU A 31 -12.79 -0.19 -1.00
N ARG A 32 -13.24 0.28 0.17
CA ARG A 32 -12.44 1.08 1.09
C ARG A 32 -12.25 0.33 2.40
N ASP A 33 -10.99 0.09 2.74
CA ASP A 33 -10.63 -0.42 4.05
C ASP A 33 -10.79 0.66 5.14
N PRO A 34 -11.03 0.27 6.40
CA PRO A 34 -10.99 1.18 7.52
C PRO A 34 -9.59 1.79 7.70
N PHE A 35 -9.50 3.10 7.88
CA PHE A 35 -8.23 3.83 7.99
C PHE A 35 -8.19 4.82 9.16
N ARG A 36 -9.19 4.79 10.05
CA ARG A 36 -9.29 5.63 11.26
C ARG A 36 -9.80 4.78 12.42
N ALA A 37 -9.42 5.14 13.66
CA ALA A 37 -9.87 4.46 14.87
C ALA A 37 -11.40 4.34 14.96
N SER A 38 -12.12 5.43 14.68
CA SER A 38 -13.59 5.47 14.69
C SER A 38 -14.26 4.49 13.73
N HIS A 39 -13.59 4.11 12.62
CA HIS A 39 -14.12 3.09 11.73
C HIS A 39 -14.09 1.70 12.39
N PHE A 40 -12.99 1.37 13.07
CA PHE A 40 -12.85 0.10 13.78
C PHE A 40 -13.73 0.02 15.02
N GLU A 41 -14.04 1.15 15.64
CA GLU A 41 -14.78 1.25 16.91
C GLU A 41 -16.29 1.45 16.73
N SER A 42 -16.76 1.72 15.50
CA SER A 42 -18.18 1.96 15.22
C SER A 42 -19.04 0.72 15.50
N ALA A 43 -19.94 0.83 16.49
CA ALA A 43 -20.87 -0.25 16.83
C ALA A 43 -21.78 -0.61 15.64
N GLU A 44 -22.20 0.37 14.84
CA GLU A 44 -22.99 0.14 13.63
C GLU A 44 -22.20 -0.70 12.62
N TYR A 45 -20.94 -0.34 12.36
CA TYR A 45 -20.12 -1.06 11.40
C TYR A 45 -19.86 -2.50 11.88
N ARG A 46 -19.52 -2.66 13.15
CA ARG A 46 -19.30 -3.95 13.82
C ARG A 46 -20.54 -4.84 13.88
N SER A 47 -21.73 -4.32 13.56
CA SER A 47 -22.98 -5.09 13.51
C SER A 47 -23.55 -5.28 12.09
N ARG A 48 -22.83 -4.89 11.02
CA ARG A 48 -23.38 -4.91 9.65
C ARG A 48 -23.61 -6.32 9.09
N TRP A 49 -22.84 -7.30 9.54
CA TRP A 49 -23.00 -8.72 9.17
C TRP A 49 -22.46 -9.62 10.29
N GLU A 50 -22.73 -10.93 10.20
CA GLU A 50 -22.59 -11.94 11.28
C GLU A 50 -21.21 -12.01 11.97
N ASN A 51 -20.15 -11.49 11.35
CA ASN A 51 -18.78 -11.47 11.89
C ASN A 51 -18.04 -10.15 11.57
N ALA A 52 -18.76 -9.03 11.48
CA ALA A 52 -18.17 -7.74 11.13
C ALA A 52 -17.19 -7.22 12.20
N ASP A 53 -17.42 -7.53 13.47
CA ASP A 53 -16.54 -7.19 14.58
C ASP A 53 -15.19 -7.91 14.49
N GLU A 54 -15.20 -9.24 14.31
CA GLU A 54 -14.00 -10.05 14.14
C GLU A 54 -13.20 -9.60 12.90
N TYR A 55 -13.89 -9.35 11.79
CA TYR A 55 -13.29 -8.81 10.57
C TYR A 55 -12.55 -7.49 10.83
N LEU A 56 -13.18 -6.55 11.55
CA LEU A 56 -12.57 -5.26 11.86
C LEU A 56 -11.38 -5.39 12.83
N ASP A 57 -11.42 -6.34 13.75
CA ASP A 57 -10.30 -6.61 14.67
C ASP A 57 -9.10 -7.20 13.93
N VAL A 58 -9.33 -8.13 13.01
CA VAL A 58 -8.26 -8.70 12.16
C VAL A 58 -7.65 -7.62 11.28
N LEU A 59 -8.46 -6.77 10.65
CA LEU A 59 -7.95 -5.65 9.85
C LEU A 59 -7.14 -4.65 10.68
N ARG A 60 -7.61 -4.32 11.89
CA ARG A 60 -6.90 -3.41 12.80
C ARG A 60 -5.54 -3.97 13.19
N GLN A 61 -5.46 -5.27 13.49
CA GLN A 61 -4.20 -5.95 13.78
C GLN A 61 -3.25 -5.90 12.57
N GLY A 62 -3.75 -6.22 11.38
CA GLY A 62 -2.97 -6.13 10.14
C GLY A 62 -2.44 -4.72 9.87
N ALA A 63 -3.26 -3.69 10.11
CA ALA A 63 -2.87 -2.29 9.92
C ALA A 63 -1.75 -1.81 10.88
N GLN A 64 -1.54 -2.49 12.02
CA GLN A 64 -0.48 -2.16 12.97
C GLN A 64 0.89 -2.72 12.58
N ILE A 65 0.91 -3.82 11.83
CA ILE A 65 2.12 -4.50 11.39
C ILE A 65 2.43 -4.26 9.90
N GLY A 66 1.59 -3.48 9.22
CA GLY A 66 1.75 -3.14 7.81
C GLY A 66 3.05 -2.37 7.55
N MET A 67 3.81 -2.83 6.56
CA MET A 67 5.00 -2.13 6.08
C MET A 67 4.60 -1.03 5.10
N LEU A 68 5.27 0.12 5.17
CA LEU A 68 5.13 1.17 4.16
C LEU A 68 5.58 0.65 2.79
N ASP A 69 4.77 0.86 1.75
CA ASP A 69 5.17 0.53 0.37
C ASP A 69 6.49 1.21 -0.02
N LEU A 70 7.34 0.47 -0.74
CA LEU A 70 8.66 0.94 -1.15
C LEU A 70 8.55 2.12 -2.12
N SER A 71 8.80 3.33 -1.63
CA SER A 71 8.70 4.54 -2.43
C SER A 71 10.09 5.02 -2.87
N ILE A 72 10.59 4.43 -3.94
CA ILE A 72 11.87 4.78 -4.56
C ILE A 72 11.64 5.23 -6.01
N ARG A 73 12.69 5.72 -6.66
CA ARG A 73 12.59 6.10 -8.07
C ARG A 73 12.34 4.84 -8.90
N ASN A 74 11.42 4.94 -9.85
CA ASN A 74 11.03 3.85 -10.75
C ASN A 74 10.55 2.56 -10.03
N THR A 75 9.96 2.65 -8.82
CA THR A 75 9.45 1.48 -8.06
C THR A 75 8.68 0.50 -8.94
N PHE A 76 7.75 0.96 -9.78
CA PHE A 76 6.93 0.09 -10.63
C PHE A 76 7.73 -0.85 -11.54
N GLN A 77 8.95 -0.49 -11.95
CA GLN A 77 9.79 -1.38 -12.75
C GLN A 77 10.39 -2.52 -11.93
N TYR A 78 10.65 -2.28 -10.65
CA TYR A 78 11.05 -3.33 -9.71
C TYR A 78 9.89 -4.29 -9.47
N GLU A 79 8.69 -3.75 -9.21
CA GLU A 79 7.45 -4.52 -9.02
C GLU A 79 7.10 -5.34 -10.26
N GLU A 80 7.20 -4.76 -11.46
CA GLU A 80 6.94 -5.48 -12.72
C GLU A 80 7.90 -6.64 -12.92
N ALA A 81 9.20 -6.46 -12.63
CA ALA A 81 10.18 -7.54 -12.70
C ALA A 81 9.85 -8.69 -11.74
N LEU A 82 9.40 -8.36 -10.53
CA LEU A 82 8.95 -9.35 -9.55
C LEU A 82 7.65 -10.04 -9.99
N ALA A 83 6.66 -9.30 -10.50
CA ALA A 83 5.40 -9.85 -10.97
C ALA A 83 5.61 -10.87 -12.10
N ARG A 84 6.49 -10.56 -13.06
CA ARG A 84 6.90 -11.49 -14.12
C ARG A 84 7.60 -12.72 -13.57
N ALA A 85 8.47 -12.56 -12.58
CA ALA A 85 9.11 -13.67 -11.89
C ALA A 85 8.08 -14.58 -11.21
N MET A 86 7.12 -14.02 -10.48
CA MET A 86 6.05 -14.79 -9.83
C MET A 86 5.21 -15.58 -10.85
N GLN A 87 4.92 -15.03 -12.03
CA GLN A 87 4.22 -15.77 -13.09
C GLN A 87 5.02 -17.00 -13.55
N ARG A 88 6.34 -16.89 -13.70
CA ARG A 88 7.22 -18.00 -14.09
C ARG A 88 7.34 -19.06 -12.99
N LEU A 89 7.43 -18.62 -11.73
CA LEU A 89 7.40 -19.54 -10.59
C LEU A 89 6.10 -20.34 -10.53
N MET A 90 4.95 -19.68 -10.75
CA MET A 90 3.66 -20.37 -10.83
C MET A 90 3.56 -21.34 -12.01
N ALA A 91 4.35 -21.13 -13.07
CA ALA A 91 4.48 -22.05 -14.20
C ALA A 91 5.45 -23.23 -13.92
N GLY A 92 6.11 -23.27 -12.76
CA GLY A 92 6.98 -24.36 -12.33
C GLY A 92 8.44 -24.25 -12.79
N GLU A 93 8.89 -23.07 -13.22
CA GLU A 93 10.31 -22.83 -13.53
C GLU A 93 11.19 -22.86 -12.27
N ASP A 94 12.52 -23.04 -12.45
CA ASP A 94 13.47 -23.13 -11.34
C ASP A 94 13.48 -21.83 -10.50
N PRO A 95 13.20 -21.91 -9.18
CA PRO A 95 13.09 -20.72 -8.36
C PRO A 95 14.36 -19.89 -8.25
N GLN A 96 15.52 -20.54 -8.20
CA GLN A 96 16.80 -19.85 -8.04
C GLN A 96 17.14 -19.07 -9.30
N GLU A 97 16.99 -19.69 -10.47
CA GLU A 97 17.21 -19.07 -11.78
C GLU A 97 16.29 -17.86 -11.98
N VAL A 98 14.97 -18.05 -11.79
CA VAL A 98 13.97 -16.99 -11.98
C VAL A 98 14.23 -15.79 -11.07
N MET A 99 14.54 -16.02 -9.79
CA MET A 99 14.78 -14.93 -8.84
C MET A 99 16.15 -14.26 -9.05
N ASN A 100 17.16 -15.00 -9.50
CA ASN A 100 18.45 -14.42 -9.91
C ASN A 100 18.28 -13.46 -11.09
N GLU A 101 17.45 -13.82 -12.08
CA GLU A 101 17.14 -12.95 -13.21
C GLU A 101 16.35 -11.70 -12.78
N ALA A 102 15.39 -11.85 -11.87
CA ALA A 102 14.66 -10.71 -11.30
C ALA A 102 15.62 -9.74 -10.60
N ALA A 103 16.54 -10.24 -9.77
CA ALA A 103 17.56 -9.45 -9.10
C ALA A 103 18.50 -8.75 -10.11
N ALA A 104 18.96 -9.47 -11.15
CA ALA A 104 19.78 -8.88 -12.21
C ALA A 104 19.04 -7.76 -12.97
N ASN A 105 17.72 -7.89 -13.14
CA ASN A 105 16.90 -6.83 -13.72
C ASN A 105 16.75 -5.62 -12.79
N TRP A 106 16.59 -5.82 -11.49
CA TRP A 106 16.63 -4.73 -10.51
C TRP A 106 17.96 -3.97 -10.55
N ASP A 107 19.10 -4.65 -10.68
CA ASP A 107 20.40 -4.00 -10.86
C ASP A 107 20.47 -3.13 -12.12
N LYS A 108 19.84 -3.57 -13.22
CA LYS A 108 19.76 -2.77 -14.45
C LYS A 108 18.89 -1.52 -14.23
N VAL A 109 17.76 -1.66 -13.54
CA VAL A 109 16.87 -0.53 -13.19
C VAL A 109 17.62 0.47 -12.31
N THR A 110 18.31 0.00 -11.27
CA THR A 110 19.11 0.84 -10.36
C THR A 110 20.21 1.58 -11.11
N ARG A 111 20.98 0.88 -11.96
CA ARG A 111 22.03 1.49 -12.78
C ARG A 111 21.49 2.55 -13.73
N ARG A 112 20.36 2.28 -14.42
CA ARG A 112 19.70 3.24 -15.32
C ARG A 112 19.18 4.48 -14.58
N THR A 113 18.68 4.29 -13.36
CA THR A 113 18.18 5.39 -12.53
C THR A 113 19.31 6.24 -11.94
N GLY A 114 20.45 5.60 -11.70
CA GLY A 114 21.63 6.16 -11.03
C GLY A 114 21.69 5.69 -9.59
N VAL A 115 22.75 4.95 -9.24
CA VAL A 115 22.90 4.29 -7.92
C VAL A 115 22.77 5.28 -6.77
N ASP A 116 23.45 6.43 -6.84
CA ASP A 116 23.41 7.43 -5.76
C ASP A 116 22.01 8.06 -5.59
N LYS A 117 21.31 8.29 -6.71
CA LYS A 117 19.93 8.80 -6.68
C LYS A 117 18.97 7.77 -6.08
N GLN A 118 19.20 6.49 -6.35
CA GLN A 118 18.42 5.41 -5.80
C GLN A 118 18.68 5.24 -4.30
N ARG A 119 19.95 5.29 -3.90
CA ARG A 119 20.38 5.23 -2.49
C ARG A 119 19.75 6.36 -1.69
N ALA A 120 19.84 7.61 -2.14
CA ALA A 120 19.24 8.74 -1.45
C ALA A 120 17.72 8.59 -1.30
N ALA A 121 17.02 8.13 -2.34
CA ALA A 121 15.57 7.88 -2.27
C ALA A 121 15.23 6.75 -1.29
N TYR A 122 16.05 5.69 -1.26
CA TYR A 122 15.89 4.59 -0.32
C TYR A 122 16.16 5.02 1.13
N GLU A 123 17.20 5.81 1.38
CA GLU A 123 17.50 6.35 2.71
C GLU A 123 16.36 7.26 3.22
N GLU A 124 15.80 8.11 2.36
CA GLU A 124 14.63 8.92 2.70
C GLU A 124 13.40 8.07 3.02
N TRP A 125 13.15 7.01 2.25
CA TRP A 125 12.06 6.08 2.54
C TRP A 125 12.30 5.32 3.85
N ALA A 126 13.50 4.77 4.06
CA ALA A 126 13.88 3.96 5.21
C ALA A 126 13.84 4.74 6.53
N ALA A 127 14.03 6.06 6.49
CA ALA A 127 13.93 6.93 7.65
C ALA A 127 12.49 7.18 8.13
N LYS A 128 11.46 6.75 7.37
CA LYS A 128 10.06 6.95 7.75
C LYS A 128 9.66 5.99 8.88
N PRO A 129 8.83 6.41 9.85
CA PRO A 129 8.48 5.61 11.03
C PRO A 129 7.95 4.19 10.74
N ASN A 130 7.30 3.99 9.59
CA ASN A 130 6.68 2.71 9.22
C ASN A 130 7.41 1.98 8.06
N ALA A 131 8.61 2.43 7.69
CA ALA A 131 9.41 1.74 6.66
C ALA A 131 9.90 0.37 7.14
N TYR A 132 10.19 0.27 8.45
CA TYR A 132 10.57 -0.96 9.13
C TYR A 132 9.81 -1.05 10.47
N PRO A 133 8.56 -1.55 10.48
CA PRO A 133 7.84 -1.79 11.72
C PRO A 133 8.62 -2.79 12.60
N GLN A 134 8.71 -2.53 13.90
CA GLN A 134 9.36 -3.40 14.90
C GLN A 134 8.37 -4.36 15.54
#